data_AF-A0A089YVG9-F1
#
_entry.id   AF-A0A089YVG9-F1
#
_cell.length_a   1.000
_cell.length_b   1.000
_cell.length_c   1.000
_cell.angle_alpha   90.00
_cell.angle_beta   90.00
_cell.angle_gamma   90.00
#
_symmetry.space_group_name_H-M   'P 1'
#
loop_
_entity.id
_entity.type
_entity.pdbx_description
1 polymer ?
#
loop_
_entity_poly.entity_id
_entity_poly.type
_entity_poly.pdbx_seq_one_letter_code
_entity_poly.pdbx_strand_id
1 'polypeptide(L)'
;MRKLMMVMAMLTLAGCGTAFEKAHEAVSQLLENPKTARFTNVRTTDQGNYCGQVKGKDAQGVYGPYRSYAAIPHGDRFEVVIDKDGNDPRVREVCGSAEELLPAVDAAEPGQRWEVRIVSGRNMGSVTDMAARLVENGFVASFVQRDGQTIVYLGPFDSKAEADKERARLMGSRGIESVVMPFSEADKP
;
A
#
# COMPACT_ATOMS: atom_id res chain seq x y z
N MET A 1 54.31 -10.14 13.16
CA MET A 1 53.47 -10.75 12.11
C MET A 1 52.07 -10.92 12.67
N ARG A 2 51.08 -10.57 11.82
CA ARG A 2 49.62 -10.77 11.91
C ARG A 2 49.19 -11.89 12.88
N LYS A 3 48.10 -11.77 13.64
CA LYS A 3 46.72 -11.80 13.12
C LYS A 3 45.74 -11.25 14.16
N LEU A 4 45.14 -10.09 13.88
CA LEU A 4 43.84 -9.71 14.47
C LEU A 4 42.80 -10.65 13.85
N MET A 5 42.27 -11.59 14.63
CA MET A 5 41.03 -12.27 14.28
C MET A 5 39.88 -11.30 14.55
N MET A 6 39.51 -10.53 13.53
CA MET A 6 38.19 -9.91 13.46
C MET A 6 37.17 -11.06 13.38
N VAL A 7 36.50 -11.31 14.50
CA VAL A 7 35.23 -12.04 14.49
C VAL A 7 34.22 -11.09 13.83
N MET A 8 34.09 -11.19 12.52
CA MET A 8 33.00 -10.57 11.78
C MET A 8 31.74 -11.34 12.17
N ALA A 9 31.07 -10.85 13.20
CA ALA A 9 29.72 -11.28 13.51
C ALA A 9 28.86 -10.94 12.29
N MET A 10 28.63 -11.94 11.43
CA MET A 10 27.56 -11.85 10.45
C MET A 10 26.28 -11.79 11.26
N LEU A 11 25.72 -10.59 11.39
CA LEU A 11 24.32 -10.44 11.76
C LEU A 11 23.52 -11.16 10.68
N THR A 12 23.14 -12.40 10.95
CA THR A 12 21.96 -12.97 10.34
C THR A 12 20.81 -12.09 10.81
N LEU A 13 20.44 -11.09 10.02
CA LEU A 13 19.11 -10.51 10.14
C LEU A 13 18.14 -11.65 9.81
N ALA A 14 17.81 -12.45 10.82
CA ALA A 14 16.50 -13.05 10.91
C ALA A 14 15.55 -11.84 10.88
N GLY A 15 15.14 -11.44 9.68
CA GLY A 15 14.29 -10.28 9.50
C GLY A 15 13.02 -10.53 10.31
N CYS A 16 12.87 -9.76 11.40
CA CYS A 16 11.60 -9.53 12.09
C CYS A 16 10.70 -8.72 11.15
N GLY A 17 10.40 -9.30 9.99
CA GLY A 17 9.41 -8.81 9.07
C GLY A 17 8.20 -9.72 9.13
N THR A 18 7.02 -9.12 9.10
CA THR A 18 5.77 -9.84 8.86
C THR A 18 5.86 -10.60 7.54
N ALA A 19 5.06 -11.65 7.37
CA ALA A 19 5.04 -12.41 6.12
C ALA A 19 4.69 -11.52 4.89
N PHE A 20 3.94 -10.45 5.11
CA PHE A 20 3.68 -9.38 4.12
C PHE A 20 4.93 -8.63 3.70
N GLU A 21 5.77 -8.20 4.64
CA GLU A 21 7.00 -7.48 4.32
C GLU A 21 7.97 -8.36 3.53
N LYS A 22 8.08 -9.64 3.90
CA LYS A 22 8.90 -10.62 3.18
C LYS A 22 8.37 -10.89 1.77
N ALA A 23 7.04 -10.96 1.60
CA ALA A 23 6.42 -11.11 0.29
C ALA A 23 6.67 -9.87 -0.60
N HIS A 24 6.49 -8.66 -0.07
CA HIS A 24 6.80 -7.42 -0.80
C HIS A 24 8.28 -7.32 -1.17
N GLU A 25 9.17 -7.71 -0.26
CA GLU A 25 10.60 -7.75 -0.53
C GLU A 25 10.88 -8.71 -1.70
N ALA A 26 10.38 -9.95 -1.65
CA ALA A 26 10.55 -10.94 -2.71
C ALA A 26 10.01 -10.45 -4.06
N VAL A 27 8.84 -9.78 -4.09
CA VAL A 27 8.27 -9.22 -5.32
C VAL A 27 9.08 -8.04 -5.84
N SER A 28 9.54 -7.15 -4.95
CA SER A 28 10.31 -5.97 -5.33
C SER A 28 11.64 -6.34 -5.99
N GLN A 29 12.27 -7.44 -5.55
CA GLN A 29 13.54 -7.92 -6.11
C GLN A 29 13.44 -8.33 -7.59
N LEU A 30 12.23 -8.60 -8.10
CA LEU A 30 12.00 -8.91 -9.51
C LEU A 30 11.75 -7.66 -10.38
N LEU A 31 11.65 -6.48 -9.77
CA LEU A 31 11.55 -5.22 -10.49
C LEU A 31 12.95 -4.71 -10.88
N GLU A 32 13.01 -3.94 -11.96
CA GLU A 32 14.25 -3.33 -12.43
C GLU A 32 14.86 -2.36 -11.41
N ASN A 33 14.00 -1.63 -10.68
CA ASN A 33 14.43 -0.83 -9.53
C ASN A 33 13.62 -1.20 -8.27
N PRO A 34 14.11 -2.17 -7.47
CA PRO A 34 13.38 -2.72 -6.32
C PRO A 34 12.95 -1.67 -5.29
N LYS A 35 13.77 -0.64 -5.05
CA LYS A 35 13.50 0.40 -4.05
C LYS A 35 12.36 1.35 -4.42
N THR A 36 11.88 1.25 -5.65
CA THR A 36 10.80 2.09 -6.16
C THR A 36 9.48 1.33 -6.23
N ALA A 37 9.44 0.09 -5.75
CA ALA A 37 8.24 -0.72 -5.73
C ALA A 37 7.09 0.01 -5.02
N ARG A 38 5.94 0.06 -5.70
CA ARG A 38 4.67 0.52 -5.14
C ARG A 38 3.66 -0.59 -5.28
N PHE A 39 3.08 -1.00 -4.16
CA PHE A 39 2.09 -2.05 -4.08
C PHE A 39 0.69 -1.46 -3.92
N THR A 40 -0.33 -2.14 -4.46
CA THR A 40 -1.74 -1.81 -4.26
C THR A 40 -2.61 -3.07 -4.42
N ASN A 41 -3.86 -3.00 -3.98
CA ASN A 41 -4.82 -4.12 -4.00
C ASN A 41 -4.25 -5.42 -3.39
N VAL A 42 -3.45 -5.28 -2.33
CA VAL A 42 -2.75 -6.42 -1.72
C VAL A 42 -3.70 -7.16 -0.79
N ARG A 43 -3.79 -8.48 -0.96
CA ARG A 43 -4.58 -9.39 -0.12
C ARG A 43 -3.90 -10.73 0.08
N THR A 44 -4.36 -11.46 1.09
CA THR A 44 -3.98 -12.86 1.33
C THR A 44 -5.15 -13.76 0.97
N THR A 45 -4.89 -14.88 0.29
CA THR A 45 -5.93 -15.89 -0.02
C THR A 45 -6.09 -16.87 1.14
N ASP A 46 -7.17 -17.67 1.12
CA ASP A 46 -7.39 -18.76 2.08
C ASP A 46 -6.27 -19.81 2.09
N GLN A 47 -5.52 -19.90 0.98
CA GLN A 47 -4.36 -20.77 0.83
C GLN A 47 -3.05 -20.13 1.34
N GLY A 48 -3.10 -18.90 1.86
CA GLY A 48 -1.94 -18.16 2.36
C GLY A 48 -1.09 -17.49 1.27
N ASN A 49 -1.59 -17.39 0.03
CA ASN A 49 -0.88 -16.72 -1.06
C ASN A 49 -1.03 -15.20 -0.93
N TYR A 50 -0.01 -14.44 -1.29
CA TYR A 50 -0.01 -12.99 -1.29
C TYR A 50 -0.22 -12.48 -2.71
N CYS A 51 -1.35 -11.83 -2.93
CA CYS A 51 -1.78 -11.36 -4.24
C CYS A 51 -1.91 -9.85 -4.25
N GLY A 52 -1.64 -9.21 -5.38
CA GLY A 52 -1.86 -7.78 -5.51
C GLY A 52 -1.30 -7.23 -6.80
N GLN A 53 -1.07 -5.92 -6.82
CA GLN A 53 -0.49 -5.24 -7.96
C GLN A 53 0.77 -4.49 -7.55
N VAL A 54 1.77 -4.49 -8.42
CA VAL A 54 3.06 -3.82 -8.21
C VAL A 54 3.46 -2.99 -9.42
N LYS A 55 4.08 -1.84 -9.18
CA LYS A 55 4.86 -1.11 -10.20
C LYS A 55 6.18 -0.65 -9.63
N GLY A 56 7.16 -0.48 -10.51
CA GLY A 56 8.46 0.11 -10.19
C GLY A 56 8.88 1.06 -11.30
N LYS A 57 9.94 1.82 -11.05
CA LYS A 57 10.62 2.60 -12.07
C LYS A 57 11.49 1.70 -12.94
N ASP A 58 11.54 1.99 -14.23
CA ASP A 58 12.51 1.43 -15.17
C ASP A 58 13.90 2.07 -15.01
N ALA A 59 14.89 1.66 -15.84
CA ALA A 59 16.22 2.27 -15.87
C ALA A 59 16.21 3.77 -16.19
N GLN A 60 15.16 4.29 -16.83
CA GLN A 60 15.01 5.72 -17.14
C GLN A 60 14.37 6.49 -15.97
N GLY A 61 13.98 5.80 -14.89
CA GLY A 61 13.38 6.40 -13.71
C GLY A 61 11.88 6.68 -13.83
N VAL A 62 11.21 6.12 -14.85
CA VAL A 62 9.80 6.31 -15.16
C VAL A 62 8.98 5.13 -14.61
N TYR A 63 7.83 5.42 -14.01
CA TYR A 63 6.93 4.36 -13.55
C TYR A 63 6.17 3.75 -14.72
N GLY A 64 6.27 2.43 -14.87
CA GLY A 64 5.37 1.66 -15.70
C GLY A 64 3.96 1.49 -15.09
N PRO A 65 3.04 0.85 -15.83
CA PRO A 65 1.72 0.50 -15.30
C PRO A 65 1.83 -0.50 -14.14
N TYR A 66 0.77 -0.59 -13.34
CA TYR A 66 0.62 -1.65 -12.35
C TYR A 66 0.50 -3.01 -13.05
N ARG A 67 1.18 -4.02 -12.50
CA ARG A 67 1.17 -5.41 -12.94
C ARG A 67 0.73 -6.30 -11.79
N SER A 68 -0.15 -7.26 -12.06
CA SER A 68 -0.60 -8.21 -11.05
C SER A 68 0.55 -9.13 -10.64
N TYR A 69 0.57 -9.56 -9.39
CA TYR A 69 1.54 -10.53 -8.91
C TYR A 69 0.90 -11.55 -7.97
N ALA A 70 1.54 -12.71 -7.89
CA ALA A 70 1.28 -13.76 -6.91
C ALA A 70 2.60 -14.10 -6.20
N ALA A 71 2.61 -14.08 -4.88
CA ALA A 71 3.71 -14.54 -4.04
C ALA A 71 3.24 -15.71 -3.18
N ILE A 72 3.75 -16.89 -3.50
CA ILE A 72 3.32 -18.19 -2.98
C ILE A 72 4.36 -18.64 -1.95
N PRO A 73 3.97 -18.86 -0.69
CA PRO A 73 4.91 -19.27 0.35
C PRO A 73 5.39 -20.72 0.11
N HIS A 74 6.72 -20.91 0.18
CA HIS A 74 7.42 -22.20 0.13
C HIS A 74 8.43 -22.28 1.27
N GLY A 75 7.94 -22.62 2.47
CA GLY A 75 8.74 -22.56 3.70
C GLY A 75 9.13 -21.11 4.01
N ASP A 76 10.44 -20.84 4.09
CA ASP A 76 10.98 -19.50 4.35
C ASP A 76 11.15 -18.63 3.08
N ARG A 77 10.75 -19.13 1.92
CA ARG A 77 10.90 -18.46 0.62
C ARG A 77 9.56 -18.20 -0.03
N PHE A 78 9.53 -17.29 -1.00
CA PHE A 78 8.37 -17.07 -1.85
C PHE A 78 8.71 -17.44 -3.29
N GLU A 79 7.84 -18.21 -3.92
CA GLU A 79 7.77 -18.27 -5.38
C GLU A 79 6.95 -17.07 -5.83
N VAL A 80 7.54 -16.18 -6.63
CA VAL A 80 6.88 -14.96 -7.08
C VAL A 80 6.69 -15.00 -8.59
N VAL A 81 5.46 -14.70 -9.01
CA VAL A 81 5.07 -14.52 -10.40
C VAL A 81 4.52 -13.11 -10.58
N ILE A 82 5.06 -12.36 -11.54
CA ILE A 82 4.53 -11.04 -11.94
C ILE A 82 3.95 -11.17 -13.34
N ASP A 83 2.67 -10.87 -13.47
CA ASP A 83 1.95 -10.86 -14.73
C ASP A 83 2.38 -9.66 -15.57
N LYS A 84 3.35 -9.88 -16.46
CA LYS A 84 3.93 -8.82 -17.30
C LYS A 84 2.98 -8.37 -18.41
N ASP A 85 2.17 -9.31 -18.91
CA ASP A 85 1.36 -9.12 -20.12
C ASP A 85 -0.15 -9.08 -19.82
N GLY A 86 -0.55 -9.23 -18.55
CA GLY A 86 -1.93 -9.16 -18.09
C GLY A 86 -2.73 -10.46 -18.28
N ASN A 87 -2.07 -11.59 -18.55
CA ASN A 87 -2.74 -12.86 -18.82
C ASN A 87 -2.00 -14.09 -18.26
N ASP A 88 -1.11 -13.90 -17.27
CA ASP A 88 -0.35 -14.98 -16.68
C ASP A 88 -1.30 -16.04 -16.05
N PRO A 89 -1.29 -17.30 -16.53
CA PRO A 89 -2.21 -18.32 -16.05
C PRO A 89 -1.92 -18.71 -14.60
N ARG A 90 -0.67 -18.60 -14.15
CA ARG A 90 -0.27 -18.96 -12.78
C ARG A 90 -0.75 -17.92 -11.78
N VAL A 91 -0.65 -16.64 -12.13
CA VAL A 91 -1.24 -15.55 -11.32
C VAL A 91 -2.75 -15.75 -11.22
N ARG A 92 -3.43 -16.08 -12.32
CA ARG A 92 -4.89 -16.30 -12.32
C ARG A 92 -5.33 -17.52 -11.49
N GLU A 93 -4.59 -18.62 -11.57
CA GLU A 93 -4.87 -19.81 -10.78
C GLU A 93 -4.72 -19.55 -9.28
N VAL A 94 -3.64 -18.86 -8.89
CA VAL A 94 -3.26 -18.67 -7.49
C VAL A 94 -4.06 -17.54 -6.82
N CYS A 95 -4.37 -16.50 -7.60
CA CYS A 95 -4.93 -15.27 -7.11
C CYS A 95 -6.34 -14.96 -7.64
N GLY A 96 -6.94 -15.79 -8.50
CA GLY A 96 -8.21 -15.49 -9.16
C GLY A 96 -8.03 -14.66 -10.43
N SER A 97 -9.09 -14.42 -11.20
CA SER A 97 -8.96 -13.76 -12.52
C SER A 97 -8.37 -12.34 -12.39
N ALA A 98 -7.75 -11.85 -13.48
CA ALA A 98 -7.23 -10.48 -13.52
C ALA A 98 -8.33 -9.44 -13.23
N GLU A 99 -9.60 -9.71 -13.56
CA GLU A 99 -10.77 -8.90 -13.20
C GLU A 99 -11.04 -8.83 -11.69
N GLU A 100 -10.71 -9.87 -10.92
CA GLU A 100 -10.75 -9.89 -9.44
C GLU A 100 -9.47 -9.32 -8.79
N LEU A 101 -8.47 -8.95 -9.60
CA LEU A 101 -7.15 -8.42 -9.20
C LEU A 101 -6.86 -7.01 -9.74
N LEU A 102 -7.69 -6.51 -10.66
CA LEU A 102 -7.88 -5.08 -10.90
C LEU A 102 -8.24 -4.42 -9.55
N PRO A 103 -8.08 -3.08 -9.39
CA PRO A 103 -8.81 -2.46 -8.30
C PRO A 103 -10.23 -3.01 -8.36
N ALA A 104 -10.71 -3.49 -7.24
CA ALA A 104 -12.13 -3.56 -7.04
C ALA A 104 -12.65 -2.15 -7.41
N VAL A 105 -13.11 -2.00 -8.66
CA VAL A 105 -14.53 -1.76 -8.83
C VAL A 105 -15.19 -2.97 -8.18
N ASP A 106 -15.17 -2.99 -6.84
CA ASP A 106 -16.28 -3.58 -6.11
C ASP A 106 -17.43 -2.93 -6.83
N ALA A 107 -18.24 -3.76 -7.48
CA ALA A 107 -19.59 -3.35 -7.81
C ALA A 107 -20.05 -2.67 -6.52
N ALA A 108 -20.09 -1.34 -6.53
CA ALA A 108 -20.45 -0.61 -5.36
C ALA A 108 -21.78 -1.23 -4.98
N GLU A 109 -21.85 -1.89 -3.81
CA GLU A 109 -23.15 -2.14 -3.24
C GLU A 109 -23.84 -0.79 -3.31
N PRO A 110 -25.02 -0.67 -3.94
CA PRO A 110 -25.60 0.64 -4.18
C PRO A 110 -25.69 1.41 -2.83
N GLY A 111 -24.77 2.37 -2.62
CA GLY A 111 -24.55 3.03 -1.32
C GLY A 111 -23.14 2.94 -0.70
N GLN A 112 -22.21 2.11 -1.18
CA GLN A 112 -20.84 2.01 -0.63
C GLN A 112 -20.02 3.26 -0.99
N ARG A 113 -19.68 4.05 0.04
CA ARG A 113 -18.83 5.24 -0.07
C ARG A 113 -17.43 4.98 0.47
N TRP A 114 -16.49 5.88 0.20
CA TRP A 114 -15.07 5.74 0.52
C TRP A 114 -14.55 6.97 1.25
N GLU A 115 -13.53 6.84 2.08
CA GLU A 115 -12.89 7.98 2.73
C GLU A 115 -11.37 7.82 2.78
N VAL A 116 -10.66 8.95 2.92
CA VAL A 116 -9.21 8.98 3.06
C VAL A 116 -8.88 9.30 4.50
N ARG A 117 -8.32 8.33 5.23
CA ARG A 117 -7.81 8.54 6.59
C ARG A 117 -6.36 9.01 6.52
N ILE A 118 -6.08 10.15 7.15
CA ILE A 118 -4.70 10.62 7.32
C ILE A 118 -4.02 9.76 8.38
N VAL A 119 -2.85 9.22 8.03
CA VAL A 119 -2.01 8.47 8.95
C VAL A 119 -1.12 9.49 9.68
N SER A 120 -1.16 9.46 11.01
CA SER A 120 -0.33 10.35 11.83
C SER A 120 1.16 10.10 11.60
N GLY A 121 1.76 10.91 10.73
CA GLY A 121 3.19 10.89 10.43
C GLY A 121 3.99 11.86 11.31
N ARG A 122 5.32 11.67 11.33
CA ARG A 122 6.30 12.48 12.09
C ARG A 122 6.29 14.00 11.80
N ASN A 123 5.55 14.46 10.78
CA ASN A 123 5.49 15.84 10.31
C ASN A 123 4.12 16.53 10.50
N MET A 124 3.20 15.94 11.28
CA MET A 124 1.82 16.43 11.37
C MET A 124 1.64 17.74 12.14
N GLY A 125 2.64 18.20 12.90
CA GLY A 125 2.51 19.43 13.71
C GLY A 125 1.37 19.33 14.73
N SER A 126 0.85 20.47 15.20
CA SER A 126 -0.39 20.45 15.98
C SER A 126 -1.59 20.11 15.07
N VAL A 127 -2.64 19.53 15.64
CA VAL A 127 -3.91 19.25 14.92
C VAL A 127 -4.46 20.53 14.25
N THR A 128 -4.26 21.68 14.91
CA THR A 128 -4.66 23.00 14.39
C THR A 128 -3.84 23.42 13.17
N ASP A 129 -2.53 23.19 13.16
CA ASP A 129 -1.67 23.49 11.99
C ASP A 129 -2.02 22.59 10.80
N MET A 130 -2.33 21.32 11.08
CA MET A 130 -2.80 20.40 10.06
C MET A 130 -4.15 20.85 9.47
N ALA A 131 -5.10 21.25 10.32
CA ALA A 131 -6.41 21.72 9.86
C ALA A 131 -6.30 22.96 8.97
N ALA A 132 -5.47 23.94 9.36
CA ALA A 132 -5.19 25.13 8.55
C ALA A 132 -4.64 24.75 7.18
N ARG A 133 -3.64 23.85 7.14
CA ARG A 133 -3.04 23.38 5.88
C ARG A 133 -4.04 22.65 4.98
N LEU A 134 -4.93 21.83 5.53
CA LEU A 134 -5.93 21.14 4.74
C LEU A 134 -6.89 22.13 4.07
N VAL A 135 -7.39 23.10 4.83
CA VAL A 135 -8.28 24.15 4.32
C VAL A 135 -7.59 25.02 3.26
N GLU A 136 -6.35 25.47 3.52
CA GLU A 136 -5.57 26.28 2.57
C GLU A 136 -5.39 25.60 1.21
N ASN A 137 -5.36 24.27 1.18
CA ASN A 137 -5.17 23.48 -0.05
C ASN A 137 -6.49 22.88 -0.56
N GLY A 138 -7.62 23.43 -0.12
CA GLY A 138 -8.96 23.11 -0.60
C GLY A 138 -9.41 21.69 -0.24
N PHE A 139 -8.89 21.11 0.84
CA PHE A 139 -9.36 19.84 1.38
C PHE A 139 -10.43 20.07 2.44
N VAL A 140 -11.56 19.38 2.31
CA VAL A 140 -12.60 19.35 3.33
C VAL A 140 -12.37 18.12 4.19
N ALA A 141 -11.91 18.36 5.42
CA ALA A 141 -11.57 17.30 6.37
C ALA A 141 -12.54 17.24 7.53
N SER A 142 -12.80 16.02 8.02
CA SER A 142 -13.51 15.76 9.26
C SER A 142 -12.53 15.24 10.32
N PHE A 143 -12.76 15.64 11.57
CA PHE A 143 -11.88 15.33 12.70
C PHE A 143 -12.70 14.54 13.73
N VAL A 144 -12.22 13.37 14.10
CA VAL A 144 -12.89 12.47 15.05
C VAL A 144 -11.94 12.19 16.22
N GLN A 145 -12.43 12.35 17.44
CA GLN A 145 -11.69 11.96 18.64
C GLN A 145 -11.92 10.48 18.94
N ARG A 146 -10.85 9.69 19.04
CA ARG A 146 -10.87 8.29 19.51
C ARG A 146 -9.69 8.06 20.44
N ASP A 147 -9.95 7.51 21.63
CA ASP A 147 -8.90 7.16 22.61
C ASP A 147 -7.91 8.31 22.91
N GLY A 148 -8.40 9.55 22.93
CA GLY A 148 -7.57 10.75 23.15
C GLY A 148 -6.73 11.20 21.95
N GLN A 149 -6.87 10.55 20.79
CA GLN A 149 -6.22 10.90 19.53
C GLN A 149 -7.23 11.48 18.54
N THR A 150 -6.80 12.52 17.81
CA THR A 150 -7.59 13.06 16.70
C THR A 150 -7.26 12.27 15.43
N ILE A 151 -8.27 11.62 14.86
CA ILE A 151 -8.22 10.98 13.55
C ILE A 151 -8.83 11.93 12.52
N VAL A 152 -8.18 12.07 11.37
CA VAL A 152 -8.61 12.98 10.31
C VAL A 152 -8.99 12.20 9.06
N TYR A 153 -10.15 12.52 8.50
CA TYR A 153 -10.70 11.89 7.30
C TYR A 153 -11.04 12.92 6.23
N LEU A 154 -10.87 12.58 4.95
CA LEU A 154 -11.47 13.28 3.81
C LEU A 154 -12.58 12.44 3.19
N GLY A 155 -13.64 13.09 2.73
CA GLY A 155 -14.82 12.43 2.16
C GLY A 155 -16.02 12.44 3.11
N PRO A 156 -17.04 11.60 2.88
CA PRO A 156 -17.04 10.45 1.97
C PRO A 156 -17.04 10.80 0.48
N PHE A 157 -16.51 9.88 -0.33
CA PHE A 157 -16.47 9.91 -1.79
C PHE A 157 -17.33 8.78 -2.35
N ASP A 158 -17.97 9.01 -3.50
CA ASP A 158 -18.89 8.04 -4.11
C ASP A 158 -18.15 6.90 -4.82
N SER A 159 -16.84 7.03 -5.01
CA SER A 159 -16.01 5.98 -5.60
C SER A 159 -14.64 5.91 -4.95
N LYS A 160 -14.08 4.70 -4.94
CA LYS A 160 -12.70 4.46 -4.48
C LYS A 160 -11.69 5.24 -5.31
N ALA A 161 -11.93 5.35 -6.63
CA ALA A 161 -11.06 6.07 -7.55
C ALA A 161 -10.94 7.56 -7.20
N GLU A 162 -12.04 8.18 -6.76
CA GLU A 162 -12.05 9.57 -6.30
C GLU A 162 -11.28 9.72 -4.98
N ALA A 163 -11.49 8.81 -4.02
CA ALA A 163 -10.73 8.77 -2.77
C ALA A 163 -9.21 8.58 -3.03
N ASP A 164 -8.84 7.70 -3.96
CA ASP A 164 -7.45 7.46 -4.36
C ASP A 164 -6.81 8.69 -5.02
N LYS A 165 -7.59 9.46 -5.81
CA LYS A 165 -7.13 10.74 -6.39
C LYS A 165 -6.85 11.77 -5.31
N GLU A 166 -7.73 11.89 -4.31
CA GLU A 166 -7.54 12.83 -3.19
C GLU A 166 -6.39 12.42 -2.28
N ARG A 167 -6.20 11.12 -2.02
CA ARG A 167 -5.00 10.59 -1.37
C ARG A 167 -3.72 10.95 -2.12
N ALA A 168 -3.70 10.77 -3.45
CA ALA A 168 -2.54 11.14 -4.26
C ALA A 168 -2.27 12.66 -4.22
N ARG A 169 -3.33 13.48 -4.16
CA ARG A 169 -3.24 14.94 -4.00
C ARG A 169 -2.65 15.33 -2.64
N LEU A 170 -3.04 14.66 -1.55
CA LEU A 170 -2.46 14.86 -0.22
C LEU A 170 -0.96 14.54 -0.20
N MET A 171 -0.57 13.39 -0.75
CA MET A 171 0.84 12.99 -0.82
C MET A 171 1.64 13.95 -1.72
N GLY A 172 1.11 14.30 -2.90
CA GLY A 172 1.78 15.16 -3.88
C GLY A 172 1.93 16.62 -3.44
N SER A 173 0.99 17.14 -2.66
CA SER A 173 1.03 18.54 -2.19
C SER A 173 1.95 18.73 -0.98
N ARG A 174 2.01 17.76 -0.05
CA ARG A 174 2.60 17.99 1.28
C ARG A 174 3.34 16.78 1.87
N GLY A 175 3.41 15.65 1.18
CA GLY A 175 3.98 14.42 1.75
C GLY A 175 3.15 13.88 2.92
N ILE A 176 1.85 14.21 2.96
CA ILE A 176 0.94 13.73 4.00
C ILE A 176 0.59 12.28 3.66
N GLU A 177 0.96 11.38 4.56
CA GLU A 177 0.66 9.96 4.43
C GLU A 177 -0.81 9.70 4.78
N SER A 178 -1.47 8.89 3.96
CA SER A 178 -2.89 8.58 4.11
C SER A 178 -3.24 7.25 3.45
N VAL A 179 -4.39 6.71 3.85
CA VAL A 179 -4.94 5.43 3.37
C VAL A 179 -6.39 5.62 2.93
N VAL A 180 -6.80 4.94 1.88
CA VAL A 180 -8.20 4.88 1.44
C VAL A 180 -8.88 3.71 2.13
N MET A 181 -10.08 3.93 2.65
CA MET A 181 -10.88 2.92 3.34
C MET A 181 -12.37 3.07 3.02
N PRO A 182 -13.17 2.00 3.17
CA PRO A 182 -14.63 2.11 3.10
C PRO A 182 -15.14 3.13 4.13
N PHE A 183 -16.05 4.00 3.71
CA PHE A 183 -16.73 4.92 4.62
C PHE A 183 -17.65 4.15 5.56
N SER A 184 -17.54 4.42 6.85
CA SER A 184 -18.39 3.85 7.88
C SER A 184 -18.96 4.95 8.76
N GLU A 185 -20.28 5.04 8.79
CA GLU A 185 -20.99 6.04 9.60
C GLU A 185 -20.89 5.72 11.10
N ALA A 186 -20.66 4.45 11.45
CA ALA A 186 -20.42 3.99 12.82
C ALA A 186 -19.08 4.47 13.42
N ASP A 187 -18.16 4.95 12.57
CA ASP A 187 -16.86 5.46 13.01
C ASP A 187 -16.90 6.95 13.40
N LYS A 188 -18.00 7.65 13.14
CA LYS A 188 -18.24 9.04 13.55
C LYS A 188 -19.00 9.11 14.90
N PRO A 189 -18.74 10.13 15.75
CA PRO A 189 -19.44 10.32 17.02
C PRO A 189 -20.89 10.78 16.83
#